data_AF-A0A8H3J3K9-F1
#
_entry.id   AF-A0A8H3J3K9-F1
#
_cell.length_a   1.000
_cell.length_b   1.000
_cell.length_c   1.000
_cell.angle_alpha   90.00
_cell.angle_beta   90.00
_cell.angle_gamma   90.00
#
_symmetry.space_group_name_H-M   'P 1'
#
loop_
_entity.id
_entity.type
_entity.pdbx_description
1 polymer ?
#
loop_
_entity_poly.entity_id
_entity_poly.type
_entity_poly.pdbx_seq_one_letter_code
_entity_poly.pdbx_strand_id
1 'polypeptide(L)'
;MVVHVGPSIAHVLSATQRNEIMLAVMKRSENDLRQAIALSPHEIHGRDSGGWTALHLSVNWPTGMLILIEAGADVDCVGTVVGRSLLDIGIGIDSVELLRILGEADCSFAKGSDSCQWYYLRTLELYDPRIIAREEYGHGPISHHGRSSLYSKLSTASTTMAQLLVIFIANRRERLCNLAFEKVPSSVLARLFPRKTDEPYIIDEKASRLAQELTSRGIAVPPALNPGKRGETGYHAISGRPELAEILWNAGFRDVNGRDSCNMTPLMCCPIETLLRFIDWCLGKGFALNLDIEQDRAWYSGNADELDGLRPGQPLETESVYCKIYALGSLEKYHRSAQKPFVDMLVSCETDRPIAQKIFMASPTDSCICACSISGCTTRTFLFKGFNDLRGRPCSGYLTTRDMIKFYSDFEDVCSSLDAAEYLRLITFERLGLTHTCCRPHWARHSQKSHICIGREQRNTVQFSRPMSLSEIEEIRDEELADLQKLAELLVEFEAKVVELDLPIPDFISQYWEPRMEQVLQENEGSLDKETLRELGMKIYSSEGTADL
;
A
#
# COMPACT_ATOMS: atom_id res chain seq x y z
N MET A 1 17.85 8.80 30.90
CA MET A 1 16.75 9.79 31.00
C MET A 1 15.72 9.23 31.97
N VAL A 2 15.60 9.79 33.18
CA VAL A 2 14.65 9.30 34.19
C VAL A 2 13.26 9.74 33.78
N VAL A 3 12.44 8.81 33.30
CA VAL A 3 11.05 9.10 32.93
C VAL A 3 10.24 9.22 34.21
N HIS A 4 9.68 10.40 34.45
CA HIS A 4 8.68 10.61 35.50
C HIS A 4 7.50 9.67 35.29
N VAL A 5 7.37 8.67 36.16
CA VAL A 5 6.18 7.84 36.30
C VAL A 5 5.10 8.75 36.90
N GLY A 6 4.17 9.23 36.06
CA GLY A 6 3.10 10.12 36.51
C GLY A 6 2.18 9.46 37.55
N PRO A 7 1.45 10.25 38.37
CA PRO A 7 0.62 9.79 39.49
C PRO A 7 -0.57 8.87 39.14
N SER A 8 -0.74 8.49 37.86
CA SER A 8 -1.84 7.65 37.38
C SER A 8 -1.70 6.15 37.74
N ILE A 9 -0.49 5.61 37.91
CA ILE A 9 -0.29 4.17 38.14
C ILE A 9 -0.60 3.77 39.59
N ALA A 10 -0.35 4.65 40.56
CA ALA A 10 -0.65 4.40 41.97
C ALA A 10 -2.16 4.30 42.26
N HIS A 11 -3.01 4.96 41.45
CA HIS A 11 -4.47 4.87 41.56
C HIS A 11 -5.04 3.54 41.00
N VAL A 12 -4.36 2.91 40.05
CA VAL A 12 -4.73 1.57 39.53
C VAL A 12 -4.48 0.47 40.58
N LEU A 13 -3.50 0.69 41.46
CA LEU A 13 -3.11 -0.25 42.51
C LEU A 13 -3.85 -0.05 43.84
N SER A 14 -4.58 1.05 44.04
CA SER A 14 -5.40 1.23 45.25
C SER A 14 -6.60 0.30 45.20
N ALA A 15 -6.59 -0.70 46.08
CA ALA A 15 -7.61 -1.73 46.22
C ALA A 15 -9.01 -1.14 46.25
N THR A 16 -9.89 -1.63 45.36
CA THR A 16 -11.29 -1.98 45.69
C THR A 16 -12.01 -2.56 44.46
N GLN A 17 -12.80 -3.63 44.73
CA GLN A 17 -13.68 -4.38 43.82
C GLN A 17 -13.04 -5.40 42.86
N ARG A 18 -12.18 -6.29 43.38
CA ARG A 18 -11.96 -7.60 42.72
C ARG A 18 -12.90 -8.62 43.36
N ASN A 19 -13.59 -9.39 42.53
CA ASN A 19 -14.45 -10.48 43.00
C ASN A 19 -13.62 -11.76 43.28
N GLU A 20 -14.26 -12.76 43.90
CA GLU A 20 -13.60 -14.02 44.27
C GLU A 20 -13.05 -14.77 43.05
N ILE A 21 -13.71 -14.66 41.89
CA ILE A 21 -13.25 -15.25 40.62
C ILE A 21 -11.89 -14.64 40.23
N MET A 22 -11.76 -13.31 40.25
CA MET A 22 -10.49 -12.63 39.94
C MET A 22 -9.40 -12.97 40.95
N LEU A 23 -9.74 -13.07 42.24
CA LEU A 23 -8.78 -13.46 43.27
C LEU A 23 -8.28 -14.89 43.05
N ALA A 24 -9.15 -15.82 42.68
CA ALA A 24 -8.78 -17.18 42.33
C ALA A 24 -7.87 -17.22 41.08
N VAL A 25 -8.13 -16.38 40.07
CA VAL A 25 -7.25 -16.22 38.90
C VAL A 25 -5.86 -15.74 39.29
N MET A 26 -5.76 -14.71 40.13
CA MET A 26 -4.47 -14.20 40.59
C MET A 26 -3.69 -15.25 41.42
N LYS A 27 -4.40 -16.07 42.20
CA LYS A 27 -3.82 -17.21 42.94
C LYS A 27 -3.44 -18.39 42.03
N ARG A 28 -3.93 -18.43 40.79
CA ARG A 28 -3.81 -19.56 39.86
C ARG A 28 -4.31 -20.89 40.47
N SER A 29 -5.36 -20.85 41.28
CA SER A 29 -5.97 -22.04 41.87
C SER A 29 -7.18 -22.47 41.05
N GLU A 30 -7.07 -23.60 40.34
CA GLU A 30 -8.20 -24.15 39.56
C GLU A 30 -9.40 -24.49 40.45
N ASN A 31 -9.14 -25.02 41.65
CA ASN A 31 -10.17 -25.39 42.60
C ASN A 31 -10.92 -24.15 43.11
N ASP A 32 -10.19 -23.12 43.56
CA ASP A 32 -10.79 -21.86 44.02
C ASP A 32 -11.56 -21.19 42.89
N LEU A 33 -11.03 -21.26 41.66
CA LEU A 33 -11.67 -20.65 40.49
C LEU A 33 -13.01 -21.33 40.18
N ARG A 34 -13.01 -22.67 40.09
CA ARG A 34 -14.24 -23.44 39.86
C ARG A 34 -15.26 -23.23 40.98
N GLN A 35 -14.80 -23.18 42.23
CA GLN A 35 -15.65 -22.92 43.39
C GLN A 35 -16.25 -21.50 43.34
N ALA A 36 -15.45 -20.48 43.04
CA ALA A 36 -15.91 -19.10 42.94
C ALA A 36 -16.93 -18.92 41.81
N ILE A 37 -16.70 -19.53 40.64
CA ILE A 37 -17.66 -19.54 39.52
C ILE A 37 -18.97 -20.23 39.92
N ALA A 38 -18.89 -21.36 40.63
CA ALA A 38 -20.09 -22.09 41.07
C ALA A 38 -20.93 -21.29 42.08
N LEU A 39 -20.30 -20.52 42.96
CA LEU A 39 -20.98 -19.68 43.96
C LEU A 39 -21.57 -18.40 43.35
N SER A 40 -20.84 -17.77 42.42
CA SER A 40 -21.18 -16.46 41.88
C SER A 40 -21.03 -16.40 40.35
N PRO A 41 -21.81 -17.18 39.57
CA PRO A 41 -21.62 -17.27 38.11
C PRO A 41 -21.85 -15.94 37.39
N HIS A 42 -22.71 -15.09 37.92
CA HIS A 42 -23.00 -13.75 37.37
C HIS A 42 -21.81 -12.78 37.46
N GLU A 43 -20.84 -13.05 38.33
CA GLU A 43 -19.64 -12.22 38.52
C GLU A 43 -18.54 -12.53 37.49
N ILE A 44 -18.73 -13.50 36.60
CA ILE A 44 -17.74 -13.88 35.58
C ILE A 44 -17.40 -12.74 34.61
N HIS A 45 -18.37 -11.85 34.37
CA HIS A 45 -18.20 -10.62 33.58
C HIS A 45 -17.85 -9.40 34.42
N GLY A 46 -17.62 -9.60 35.72
CA GLY A 46 -17.20 -8.56 36.66
C GLY A 46 -15.91 -7.89 36.18
N ARG A 47 -15.80 -6.59 36.49
CA ARG A 47 -14.66 -5.76 36.14
C ARG A 47 -14.07 -5.14 37.40
N ASP A 48 -12.75 -5.10 37.48
CA ASP A 48 -12.08 -4.36 38.54
C ASP A 48 -12.13 -2.85 38.30
N SER A 49 -11.55 -2.07 39.20
CA SER A 49 -11.47 -0.60 39.09
C SER A 49 -10.72 -0.11 37.84
N GLY A 50 -9.84 -0.94 37.26
CA GLY A 50 -9.17 -0.68 35.99
C GLY A 50 -9.93 -1.20 34.76
N GLY A 51 -11.12 -1.76 34.96
CA GLY A 51 -11.93 -2.34 33.89
C GLY A 51 -11.51 -3.72 33.41
N TRP A 52 -10.63 -4.41 34.13
CA TRP A 52 -10.12 -5.71 33.75
C TRP A 52 -11.13 -6.78 34.13
N THR A 53 -11.34 -7.76 33.25
CA THR A 53 -12.13 -8.97 33.57
C THR A 53 -11.21 -10.07 34.09
N ALA A 54 -11.79 -11.13 34.65
CA ALA A 54 -11.05 -12.33 35.04
C ALA A 54 -10.23 -12.92 33.88
N LEU A 55 -10.75 -12.85 32.63
CA LEU A 55 -10.03 -13.29 31.43
C LEU A 55 -8.77 -12.46 31.14
N HIS A 56 -8.80 -11.15 31.36
CA HIS A 56 -7.61 -10.31 31.15
C HIS A 56 -6.51 -10.64 32.16
N LEU A 57 -6.88 -11.06 33.38
CA LEU A 57 -5.94 -11.46 34.41
C LEU A 57 -5.38 -12.88 34.19
N SER A 58 -6.04 -13.70 33.37
CA SER A 58 -5.63 -15.09 33.09
C SER A 58 -4.77 -15.26 31.83
N VAL A 59 -4.32 -14.16 31.20
CA VAL A 59 -3.59 -14.20 29.90
C VAL A 59 -2.31 -15.05 29.90
N ASN A 60 -1.69 -15.24 31.07
CA ASN A 60 -0.51 -16.10 31.27
C ASN A 60 -0.83 -17.36 32.09
N TRP A 61 -2.11 -17.75 32.12
CA TRP A 61 -2.61 -18.97 32.78
C TRP A 61 -3.64 -19.68 31.88
N PRO A 62 -3.17 -20.43 30.85
CA PRO A 62 -4.01 -21.11 29.86
C PRO A 62 -5.16 -21.93 30.47
N THR A 63 -4.87 -22.75 31.48
CA THR A 63 -5.90 -23.59 32.12
C THR A 63 -7.01 -22.76 32.78
N GLY A 64 -6.65 -21.69 33.51
CA GLY A 64 -7.64 -20.81 34.11
C GLY A 64 -8.46 -20.05 33.08
N MET A 65 -7.85 -19.67 31.96
CA MET A 65 -8.56 -19.06 30.85
C MET A 65 -9.58 -20.02 30.22
N LEU A 66 -9.20 -21.28 29.97
CA LEU A 66 -10.12 -22.31 29.47
C LEU A 66 -11.30 -22.51 30.42
N ILE A 67 -11.06 -22.58 31.74
CA ILE A 67 -12.13 -22.69 32.76
C ILE A 67 -13.10 -21.51 32.68
N LEU A 68 -12.59 -20.28 32.51
CA LEU A 68 -13.42 -19.09 32.37
C LEU A 68 -14.24 -19.11 31.07
N ILE A 69 -13.63 -19.51 29.95
CA ILE A 69 -14.31 -19.61 28.65
C ILE A 69 -15.42 -20.68 28.70
N GLU A 70 -15.14 -21.86 29.24
CA GLU A 70 -16.11 -22.94 29.46
C GLU A 70 -17.29 -22.48 30.34
N ALA A 71 -17.03 -21.59 31.29
CA ALA A 71 -18.04 -21.00 32.17
C ALA A 71 -18.81 -19.82 31.52
N GLY A 72 -18.55 -19.50 30.25
CA GLY A 72 -19.28 -18.48 29.49
C GLY A 72 -18.68 -17.07 29.56
N ALA A 73 -17.41 -16.93 29.95
CA ALA A 73 -16.75 -15.63 29.93
C ALA A 73 -16.67 -15.06 28.50
N ASP A 74 -16.88 -13.75 28.37
CA ASP A 74 -16.85 -13.05 27.08
C ASP A 74 -15.41 -12.91 26.57
N VAL A 75 -15.01 -13.74 25.59
CA VAL A 75 -13.69 -13.68 24.94
C VAL A 75 -13.46 -12.39 24.15
N ASP A 76 -14.53 -11.67 23.82
CA ASP A 76 -14.49 -10.37 23.14
C ASP A 76 -14.52 -9.20 24.12
N CYS A 77 -14.27 -9.48 25.41
CA CYS A 77 -14.20 -8.43 26.41
C CYS A 77 -13.03 -7.48 26.10
N VAL A 78 -13.33 -6.19 26.23
CA VAL A 78 -12.36 -5.12 26.02
C VAL A 78 -12.10 -4.45 27.37
N GLY A 79 -10.84 -4.25 27.76
CA GLY A 79 -10.49 -3.53 28.99
C GLY A 79 -10.96 -2.07 28.92
N THR A 80 -11.60 -1.54 29.98
CA THR A 80 -12.25 -0.21 29.87
C THR A 80 -11.25 0.95 29.80
N VAL A 81 -10.09 0.84 30.48
CA VAL A 81 -9.12 1.93 30.56
C VAL A 81 -8.32 2.09 29.26
N VAL A 82 -8.07 0.99 28.54
CA VAL A 82 -7.18 1.00 27.37
C VAL A 82 -7.88 0.55 26.09
N GLY A 83 -9.12 0.06 26.17
CA GLY A 83 -9.87 -0.33 24.98
C GLY A 83 -9.24 -1.50 24.21
N ARG A 84 -8.44 -2.36 24.86
CA ARG A 84 -7.74 -3.49 24.22
C ARG A 84 -8.48 -4.80 24.44
N SER A 85 -8.54 -5.62 23.39
CA SER A 85 -9.08 -6.98 23.42
C SER A 85 -8.03 -7.98 23.88
N LEU A 86 -8.42 -9.16 24.38
CA LEU A 86 -7.50 -10.26 24.71
C LEU A 86 -6.60 -10.65 23.54
N LEU A 87 -7.12 -10.54 22.33
CA LEU A 87 -6.37 -10.79 21.09
C LEU A 87 -5.21 -9.80 20.91
N ASP A 88 -5.43 -8.51 21.21
CA ASP A 88 -4.35 -7.50 21.15
C ASP A 88 -3.26 -7.79 22.17
N ILE A 89 -3.64 -8.30 23.35
CA ILE A 89 -2.71 -8.73 24.39
C ILE A 89 -1.84 -9.86 23.87
N GLY A 90 -2.46 -10.92 23.36
CA GLY A 90 -1.76 -12.10 22.86
C GLY A 90 -0.71 -11.77 21.82
N ILE A 91 -1.00 -10.84 20.91
CA ILE A 91 -0.05 -10.36 19.90
C ILE A 91 1.07 -9.54 20.56
N GLY A 92 0.73 -8.65 21.51
CA GLY A 92 1.71 -7.82 22.20
C GLY A 92 2.71 -8.58 23.05
N ILE A 93 2.29 -9.70 23.66
CA ILE A 93 3.17 -10.58 24.44
C ILE A 93 3.71 -11.76 23.62
N ASP A 94 3.40 -11.82 22.31
CA ASP A 94 3.81 -12.91 21.41
C ASP A 94 3.42 -14.32 21.93
N SER A 95 2.25 -14.45 22.58
CA SER A 95 1.79 -15.71 23.19
C SER A 95 0.96 -16.52 22.20
N VAL A 96 1.61 -17.52 21.57
CA VAL A 96 0.97 -18.43 20.60
C VAL A 96 -0.14 -19.24 21.27
N GLU A 97 0.07 -19.64 22.52
CA GLU A 97 -0.91 -20.43 23.30
C GLU A 97 -2.19 -19.64 23.56
N LEU A 98 -2.06 -18.38 23.98
CA LEU A 98 -3.21 -17.50 24.18
C LEU A 98 -3.97 -17.30 22.88
N LEU A 99 -3.27 -17.05 21.78
CA LEU A 99 -3.89 -16.90 20.47
C LEU A 99 -4.58 -18.17 19.99
N ARG A 100 -4.04 -19.35 20.30
CA ARG A 100 -4.70 -20.62 20.02
C ARG A 100 -6.03 -20.74 20.76
N ILE A 101 -6.03 -20.50 22.07
CA ILE A 101 -7.24 -20.56 22.90
C ILE A 101 -8.30 -19.57 22.41
N LEU A 102 -7.90 -18.33 22.10
CA LEU A 102 -8.82 -17.31 21.61
C LEU A 102 -9.38 -17.64 20.21
N GLY A 103 -8.55 -18.21 19.34
CA GLY A 103 -8.96 -18.65 18.01
C GLY A 103 -9.97 -19.79 18.05
N GLU A 104 -9.73 -20.80 18.90
CA GLU A 104 -10.65 -21.92 19.15
C GLU A 104 -11.96 -21.48 19.81
N ALA A 105 -11.92 -20.44 20.64
CA ALA A 105 -13.08 -19.84 21.27
C ALA A 105 -13.84 -18.83 20.37
N ASP A 106 -13.50 -18.75 19.07
CA ASP A 106 -14.17 -17.90 18.08
C ASP A 106 -14.18 -16.39 18.40
N CYS A 107 -13.13 -15.87 19.06
CA CYS A 107 -13.08 -14.45 19.42
C CYS A 107 -13.19 -13.53 18.19
N SER A 108 -13.99 -12.47 18.23
CA SER A 108 -14.05 -11.45 17.19
C SER A 108 -12.74 -10.67 17.08
N PHE A 109 -12.32 -10.41 15.84
CA PHE A 109 -11.16 -9.56 15.54
C PHE A 109 -11.48 -8.06 15.52
N ALA A 110 -12.77 -7.69 15.54
CA ALA A 110 -13.24 -6.35 15.24
C ALA A 110 -13.23 -5.38 16.43
N LYS A 111 -12.95 -5.86 17.65
CA LYS A 111 -12.97 -5.04 18.86
C LYS A 111 -11.56 -4.66 19.30
N GLY A 112 -11.26 -3.36 19.34
CA GLY A 112 -10.02 -2.81 19.89
C GLY A 112 -9.83 -1.34 19.49
N SER A 113 -9.37 -0.51 20.42
CA SER A 113 -8.97 0.88 20.15
C SER A 113 -7.46 0.98 19.90
N ASP A 114 -7.03 1.94 19.08
CA ASP A 114 -5.63 2.18 18.70
C ASP A 114 -4.74 2.77 19.82
N SER A 115 -5.11 2.61 21.09
CA SER A 115 -4.41 3.21 22.23
C SER A 115 -3.03 2.57 22.47
N CYS A 116 -2.02 3.34 22.92
CA CYS A 116 -0.62 2.89 23.04
C CYS A 116 -0.42 1.52 23.75
N GLN A 117 0.03 0.51 22.98
CA GLN A 117 0.29 -0.88 23.42
C GLN A 117 1.32 -0.95 24.58
N TRP A 118 2.27 -0.01 24.60
CA TRP A 118 3.33 0.05 25.61
C TRP A 118 2.83 0.28 27.04
N TYR A 119 1.88 1.20 27.25
CA TYR A 119 1.36 1.50 28.61
C TYR A 119 0.61 0.30 29.20
N TYR A 120 -0.03 -0.47 28.31
CA TYR A 120 -0.80 -1.65 28.65
C TYR A 120 0.07 -2.82 29.09
N LEU A 121 1.09 -3.16 28.30
CA LEU A 121 1.99 -4.27 28.62
C LEU A 121 2.74 -4.03 29.95
N ARG A 122 3.13 -2.77 30.20
CA ARG A 122 3.73 -2.39 31.48
C ARG A 122 2.75 -2.46 32.66
N THR A 123 1.47 -2.22 32.41
CA THR A 123 0.43 -2.43 33.42
C THR A 123 0.28 -3.93 33.71
N LEU A 124 0.23 -4.78 32.68
CA LEU A 124 0.22 -6.24 32.84
C LEU A 124 1.41 -6.77 33.64
N GLU A 125 2.61 -6.27 33.37
CA GLU A 125 3.82 -6.62 34.13
C GLU A 125 3.70 -6.31 35.63
N LEU A 126 3.00 -5.22 35.98
CA LEU A 126 2.73 -4.88 37.38
C LEU A 126 1.73 -5.85 38.04
N TYR A 127 0.80 -6.43 37.28
CA TYR A 127 -0.17 -7.41 37.78
C TYR A 127 0.39 -8.84 37.81
N ASP A 128 1.20 -9.21 36.82
CA ASP A 128 1.90 -10.48 36.76
C ASP A 128 3.34 -10.26 36.26
N PRO A 129 4.34 -10.25 37.17
CA PRO A 129 5.74 -9.98 36.82
C PRO A 129 6.38 -11.08 35.94
N ARG A 130 5.65 -12.16 35.65
CA ARG A 130 6.07 -13.21 34.70
C ARG A 130 5.71 -12.87 33.26
N ILE A 131 4.86 -11.88 33.02
CA ILE A 131 4.65 -11.33 31.68
C ILE A 131 5.91 -10.52 31.36
N ILE A 132 6.55 -10.82 30.25
CA ILE A 132 7.70 -10.05 29.74
C ILE A 132 7.22 -9.44 28.43
N ALA A 133 7.01 -8.13 28.41
CA ALA A 133 6.71 -7.44 27.17
C ALA A 133 7.92 -7.47 26.24
N ARG A 134 7.71 -7.63 24.93
CA ARG A 134 8.78 -7.42 23.94
C ARG A 134 9.21 -5.95 23.98
N GLU A 135 10.50 -5.69 24.28
CA GLU A 135 11.11 -4.36 24.19
C GLU A 135 11.04 -3.77 22.75
N GLU A 136 10.96 -4.64 21.73
CA GLU A 136 10.91 -4.27 20.31
C GLU A 136 9.62 -3.55 19.87
N TYR A 137 8.59 -3.44 20.72
CA TYR A 137 7.46 -2.54 20.50
C TYR A 137 7.83 -1.08 20.82
N GLY A 138 8.99 -0.65 20.31
CA GLY A 138 9.48 0.71 20.34
C GLY A 138 8.52 1.66 19.61
N HIS A 139 8.79 2.96 19.74
CA HIS A 139 8.06 4.09 19.16
C HIS A 139 8.02 4.09 17.61
N GLY A 140 7.62 2.98 16.97
CA GLY A 140 7.22 2.98 15.58
C GLY A 140 6.15 4.06 15.41
N PRO A 141 6.17 4.82 14.29
CA PRO A 141 5.25 5.92 14.08
C PRO A 141 3.85 5.38 14.31
N ILE A 142 3.20 5.91 15.35
CA ILE A 142 1.79 5.67 15.62
C ILE A 142 1.09 6.25 14.40
N SER A 143 0.81 5.42 13.39
CA SER A 143 -0.11 5.83 12.34
C SER A 143 -1.44 6.02 13.06
N HIS A 144 -1.80 7.28 13.34
CA HIS A 144 -2.99 7.73 14.06
C HIS A 144 -4.30 7.41 13.34
N HIS A 145 -4.35 6.31 12.60
CA HIS A 145 -5.42 5.97 11.69
C HIS A 145 -6.08 4.70 12.17
N GLY A 146 -7.31 4.86 12.65
CA GLY A 146 -8.35 3.86 12.91
C GLY A 146 -8.35 2.67 11.95
N ARG A 147 -7.37 1.78 12.09
CA ARG A 147 -7.13 0.59 11.27
C ARG A 147 -7.30 -0.64 12.16
N SER A 148 -8.38 -0.71 12.93
CA SER A 148 -8.79 -1.96 13.59
C SER A 148 -9.42 -2.92 12.55
N SER A 149 -8.70 -3.20 11.46
CA SER A 149 -9.07 -4.29 10.56
C SER A 149 -8.51 -5.60 11.08
N LEU A 150 -9.14 -6.70 10.69
CA LEU A 150 -8.70 -8.08 10.93
C LEU A 150 -7.20 -8.27 10.71
N TYR A 151 -6.68 -7.55 9.71
CA TYR A 151 -5.38 -7.76 9.14
C TYR A 151 -4.30 -6.82 9.65
N SER A 152 -4.64 -5.66 10.25
CA SER A 152 -3.63 -4.72 10.76
C SER A 152 -2.69 -5.35 11.78
N LYS A 153 -3.22 -6.33 12.52
CA LYS A 153 -2.52 -7.18 13.49
C LYS A 153 -1.43 -8.08 12.88
N LEU A 154 -1.54 -8.43 11.59
CA LEU A 154 -0.52 -9.24 10.90
C LEU A 154 0.80 -8.47 10.72
N SER A 155 0.73 -7.16 10.53
CA SER A 155 1.94 -6.35 10.26
C SER A 155 2.92 -6.33 11.42
N THR A 156 2.42 -6.40 12.66
CA THR A 156 3.19 -6.34 13.91
C THR A 156 3.44 -7.73 14.54
N ALA A 157 2.79 -8.78 14.02
CA ALA A 157 2.92 -10.13 14.52
C ALA A 157 4.29 -10.75 14.16
N SER A 158 4.81 -11.61 15.06
CA SER A 158 5.91 -12.51 14.72
C SER A 158 5.49 -13.48 13.60
N THR A 159 6.44 -14.11 12.91
CA THR A 159 6.13 -15.05 11.81
C THR A 159 5.22 -16.19 12.27
N THR A 160 5.53 -16.81 13.41
CA THR A 160 4.71 -17.89 14.01
C THR A 160 3.30 -17.40 14.32
N MET A 161 3.19 -16.16 14.84
CA MET A 161 1.91 -15.59 15.17
C MET A 161 1.09 -15.25 13.93
N ALA A 162 1.72 -14.70 12.90
CA ALA A 162 1.10 -14.43 11.63
C ALA A 162 0.57 -15.71 10.97
N GLN A 163 1.33 -16.82 11.02
CA GLN A 163 0.86 -18.13 10.54
C GLN A 163 -0.43 -18.55 11.24
N LEU A 164 -0.46 -18.49 12.57
CA LEU A 164 -1.64 -18.89 13.34
C LEU A 164 -2.83 -17.96 13.07
N LEU A 165 -2.61 -16.65 13.01
CA LEU A 165 -3.63 -15.66 12.65
C LEU A 165 -4.22 -15.94 11.26
N VAL A 166 -3.37 -16.21 10.27
CA VAL A 166 -3.81 -16.52 8.90
C VAL A 166 -4.66 -17.79 8.86
N ILE A 167 -4.30 -18.84 9.61
CA ILE A 167 -5.12 -20.06 9.73
C ILE A 167 -6.52 -19.73 10.26
N PHE A 168 -6.62 -18.93 11.33
CA PHE A 168 -7.93 -18.53 11.87
C PHE A 168 -8.74 -17.69 10.91
N ILE A 169 -8.08 -16.79 10.18
CA ILE A 169 -8.75 -15.96 9.17
C ILE A 169 -9.28 -16.84 8.04
N ALA A 170 -8.46 -17.76 7.52
CA ALA A 170 -8.85 -18.71 6.47
C ALA A 170 -10.07 -19.54 6.89
N ASN A 171 -10.03 -20.14 8.09
CA ASN A 171 -11.15 -20.92 8.62
C ASN A 171 -12.45 -20.11 8.72
N ARG A 172 -12.37 -18.85 9.15
CA ARG A 172 -13.55 -17.97 9.24
C ARG A 172 -14.09 -17.59 7.87
N ARG A 173 -13.22 -17.35 6.89
CA ARG A 173 -13.64 -17.11 5.50
C ARG A 173 -14.33 -18.35 4.93
N GLU A 174 -13.79 -19.53 5.15
CA GLU A 174 -14.41 -20.79 4.73
C GLU A 174 -15.79 -20.97 5.37
N ARG A 175 -15.92 -20.77 6.69
CA ARG A 175 -17.22 -20.84 7.39
C ARG A 175 -18.22 -19.81 6.90
N LEU A 176 -17.79 -18.58 6.62
CA LEU A 176 -18.64 -17.55 6.03
C LEU A 176 -19.13 -17.96 4.63
N CYS A 177 -18.26 -18.57 3.83
CA CYS A 177 -18.61 -19.09 2.51
C CYS A 177 -19.60 -20.25 2.62
N ASN A 178 -19.37 -21.20 3.53
CA ASN A 178 -20.29 -22.31 3.77
C ASN A 178 -21.68 -21.83 4.21
N LEU A 179 -21.74 -20.84 5.10
CA LEU A 179 -23.01 -20.19 5.48
C LEU A 179 -23.72 -19.58 4.27
N ALA A 180 -22.98 -18.98 3.34
CA ALA A 180 -23.56 -18.46 2.11
C ALA A 180 -24.02 -19.56 1.15
N PHE A 181 -23.24 -20.62 0.95
CA PHE A 181 -23.64 -21.76 0.11
C PHE A 181 -24.89 -22.47 0.64
N GLU A 182 -25.08 -22.51 1.96
CA GLU A 182 -26.25 -23.12 2.58
C GLU A 182 -27.51 -22.25 2.44
N LYS A 183 -27.38 -20.91 2.58
CA LYS A 183 -28.52 -20.01 2.76
C LYS A 183 -28.83 -19.12 1.56
N VAL A 184 -27.93 -19.02 0.57
CA VAL A 184 -28.08 -18.11 -0.58
C VAL A 184 -28.31 -18.91 -1.87
N PRO A 185 -29.26 -18.52 -2.75
CA PRO A 185 -29.49 -19.19 -4.02
C PRO A 185 -28.25 -19.22 -4.92
N SER A 186 -28.04 -20.33 -5.63
CA SER A 186 -26.88 -20.53 -6.50
C SER A 186 -26.73 -19.48 -7.61
N SER A 187 -27.81 -18.87 -8.08
CA SER A 187 -27.77 -17.79 -9.08
C SER A 187 -27.10 -16.51 -8.54
N VAL A 188 -27.33 -16.18 -7.27
CA VAL A 188 -26.71 -15.04 -6.60
C VAL A 188 -25.26 -15.34 -6.28
N LEU A 189 -24.97 -16.57 -5.84
CA LEU A 189 -23.61 -17.03 -5.60
C LEU A 189 -22.79 -17.06 -6.89
N ALA A 190 -23.36 -17.44 -8.03
CA ALA A 190 -22.67 -17.40 -9.32
C ALA A 190 -22.26 -15.96 -9.72
N ARG A 191 -23.05 -14.96 -9.35
CA ARG A 191 -22.71 -13.54 -9.57
C ARG A 191 -21.59 -13.06 -8.65
N LEU A 192 -21.62 -13.46 -7.38
CA LEU A 192 -20.57 -13.11 -6.41
C LEU A 192 -19.27 -13.89 -6.67
N PHE A 193 -19.39 -15.13 -7.14
CA PHE A 193 -18.34 -16.12 -7.36
C PHE A 193 -18.36 -16.65 -8.81
N PRO A 194 -17.97 -15.82 -9.79
CA PRO A 194 -17.99 -16.21 -11.20
C PRO A 194 -16.96 -17.31 -11.54
N ARG A 195 -15.96 -17.53 -10.68
CA ARG A 195 -14.96 -18.58 -10.85
C ARG A 195 -15.19 -19.71 -9.86
N LYS A 196 -15.66 -20.86 -10.35
CA LYS A 196 -15.33 -22.15 -9.73
C LYS A 196 -13.98 -22.57 -10.31
N THR A 197 -12.90 -22.38 -9.56
CA THR A 197 -11.63 -23.07 -9.84
C THR A 197 -11.59 -24.35 -9.01
N ASP A 198 -10.97 -25.39 -9.55
CA ASP A 198 -10.78 -26.67 -8.84
C ASP A 198 -9.78 -26.57 -7.66
N GLU A 199 -9.12 -25.42 -7.49
CA GLU A 199 -8.23 -25.13 -6.38
C GLU A 199 -8.97 -24.55 -5.15
N PRO A 200 -8.53 -24.90 -3.91
CA PRO A 200 -9.04 -24.29 -2.68
C PRO A 200 -8.74 -22.79 -2.67
N TYR A 201 -9.78 -21.99 -2.90
CA TYR A 201 -9.73 -20.53 -2.97
C TYR A 201 -10.45 -19.93 -1.76
N ILE A 202 -9.71 -19.19 -0.94
CA ILE A 202 -10.28 -18.41 0.16
C ILE A 202 -10.77 -17.07 -0.38
N ILE A 203 -12.08 -16.84 -0.28
CA ILE A 203 -12.72 -15.58 -0.67
C ILE A 203 -12.35 -14.50 0.35
N ASP A 204 -11.54 -13.54 -0.06
CA ASP A 204 -11.11 -12.47 0.84
C ASP A 204 -11.59 -11.09 0.40
N GLU A 205 -11.28 -10.69 -0.84
CA GLU A 205 -11.71 -9.41 -1.43
C GLU A 205 -13.22 -9.19 -1.29
N LYS A 206 -14.00 -10.24 -1.56
CA LYS A 206 -15.47 -10.19 -1.56
C LYS A 206 -16.10 -10.56 -0.23
N ALA A 207 -15.31 -10.89 0.80
CA ALA A 207 -15.85 -11.36 2.07
C ALA A 207 -16.81 -10.34 2.70
N SER A 208 -16.45 -9.05 2.68
CA SER A 208 -17.29 -7.97 3.23
C SER A 208 -18.63 -7.86 2.51
N ARG A 209 -18.63 -7.97 1.18
CA ARG A 209 -19.86 -7.94 0.36
C ARG A 209 -20.72 -9.18 0.63
N LEU A 210 -20.09 -10.35 0.75
CA LEU A 210 -20.79 -11.59 1.09
C LEU A 210 -21.52 -11.47 2.43
N ALA A 211 -20.85 -10.94 3.46
CA ALA A 211 -21.46 -10.73 4.78
C ALA A 211 -22.62 -9.71 4.73
N GLN A 212 -22.49 -8.65 3.93
CA GLN A 212 -23.56 -7.67 3.73
C GLN A 212 -24.77 -8.28 3.01
N GLU A 213 -24.55 -9.11 1.98
CA GLU A 213 -25.62 -9.79 1.24
C GLU A 213 -26.36 -10.82 2.11
N LEU A 214 -25.66 -11.53 2.99
CA LEU A 214 -26.30 -12.38 4.00
C LEU A 214 -27.19 -11.55 4.92
N THR A 215 -26.66 -10.44 5.44
CA THR A 215 -27.37 -9.55 6.36
C THR A 215 -28.60 -8.89 5.70
N SER A 216 -28.51 -8.45 4.45
CA SER A 216 -29.62 -7.83 3.70
C SER A 216 -30.79 -8.79 3.47
N ARG A 217 -30.52 -10.09 3.46
CA ARG A 217 -31.51 -11.18 3.36
C ARG A 217 -32.05 -11.64 4.72
N GLY A 218 -31.68 -10.95 5.81
CA GLY A 218 -32.08 -11.31 7.16
C GLY A 218 -31.35 -12.53 7.74
N ILE A 219 -30.23 -12.95 7.13
CA ILE A 219 -29.38 -14.03 7.66
C ILE A 219 -28.36 -13.40 8.60
N ALA A 220 -28.46 -13.71 9.89
CA ALA A 220 -27.51 -13.20 10.88
C ALA A 220 -26.10 -13.77 10.63
N VAL A 221 -25.13 -12.89 10.41
CA VAL A 221 -23.70 -13.27 10.33
C VAL A 221 -23.11 -13.19 11.74
N PRO A 222 -22.60 -14.31 12.30
CA PRO A 222 -21.95 -14.29 13.61
C PRO A 222 -20.80 -13.28 13.67
N PRO A 223 -20.61 -12.54 14.78
CA PRO A 223 -19.52 -11.57 14.92
C PRO A 223 -18.12 -12.14 14.64
N ALA A 224 -17.91 -13.43 14.94
CA ALA A 224 -16.66 -14.15 14.67
C ALA A 224 -16.34 -14.30 13.17
N LEU A 225 -17.38 -14.37 12.33
CA LEU A 225 -17.29 -14.50 10.87
C LEU A 225 -17.31 -13.16 10.14
N ASN A 226 -17.55 -12.05 10.86
CA ASN A 226 -17.66 -10.73 10.25
C ASN A 226 -16.27 -10.26 9.74
N PRO A 227 -16.10 -10.04 8.42
CA PRO A 227 -14.84 -9.60 7.83
C PRO A 227 -14.51 -8.13 8.10
N GLY A 228 -15.44 -7.36 8.66
CA GLY A 228 -15.33 -5.90 8.80
C GLY A 228 -15.96 -5.16 7.62
N LYS A 229 -15.83 -3.83 7.61
CA LYS A 229 -16.54 -2.95 6.64
C LYS A 229 -15.70 -2.49 5.44
N ARG A 230 -14.37 -2.66 5.47
CA ARG A 230 -13.47 -1.98 4.51
C ARG A 230 -13.05 -2.79 3.28
N GLY A 231 -13.46 -4.05 3.15
CA GLY A 231 -13.08 -4.86 1.98
C GLY A 231 -11.58 -5.07 1.80
N GLU A 232 -10.75 -4.73 2.79
CA GLU A 232 -9.30 -4.93 2.75
C GLU A 232 -8.99 -6.42 2.67
N THR A 233 -8.21 -6.82 1.66
CA THR A 233 -7.62 -8.18 1.61
C THR A 233 -6.47 -8.30 2.60
N GLY A 234 -6.10 -9.52 2.99
CA GLY A 234 -4.96 -9.79 3.86
C GLY A 234 -3.65 -9.22 3.31
N TYR A 235 -3.52 -9.18 1.98
CA TYR A 235 -2.37 -8.60 1.31
C TYR A 235 -2.24 -7.08 1.54
N HIS A 236 -3.32 -6.35 1.80
CA HIS A 236 -3.24 -4.92 2.12
C HIS A 236 -2.52 -4.64 3.45
N ALA A 237 -2.62 -5.57 4.41
CA ALA A 237 -2.12 -5.29 5.75
C ALA A 237 -0.70 -5.76 6.00
N ILE A 238 -0.19 -6.71 5.20
CA ILE A 238 1.19 -7.21 5.37
C ILE A 238 2.25 -6.18 4.98
N SER A 239 1.86 -4.99 4.48
CA SER A 239 2.76 -3.86 4.21
C SER A 239 3.95 -4.25 3.32
N GLY A 240 3.69 -5.07 2.30
CA GLY A 240 4.70 -5.52 1.35
C GLY A 240 5.69 -6.56 1.85
N ARG A 241 5.45 -7.21 2.99
CA ARG A 241 6.33 -8.25 3.54
C ARG A 241 6.15 -9.58 2.81
N PRO A 242 7.09 -10.03 1.95
CA PRO A 242 6.90 -11.24 1.14
C PRO A 242 6.72 -12.51 1.97
N GLU A 243 7.36 -12.58 3.14
CA GLU A 243 7.24 -13.71 4.06
C GLU A 243 5.81 -13.90 4.57
N LEU A 244 5.09 -12.79 4.80
CA LEU A 244 3.67 -12.84 5.20
C LEU A 244 2.76 -13.07 3.99
N ALA A 245 3.14 -12.56 2.82
CA ALA A 245 2.45 -12.83 1.57
C ALA A 245 2.45 -14.33 1.24
N GLU A 246 3.59 -14.99 1.49
CA GLU A 246 3.77 -16.43 1.31
C GLU A 246 2.89 -17.24 2.27
N ILE A 247 2.76 -16.79 3.53
CA ILE A 247 1.85 -17.42 4.51
C ILE A 247 0.40 -17.33 4.03
N LEU A 248 -0.05 -16.15 3.58
CA LEU A 248 -1.39 -15.96 3.01
C LEU A 248 -1.59 -16.85 1.78
N TRP A 249 -0.62 -16.87 0.87
CA TRP A 249 -0.69 -17.70 -0.34
C TRP A 249 -0.83 -19.18 0.00
N ASN A 250 -0.01 -19.70 0.91
CA ASN A 250 -0.06 -21.11 1.30
C ASN A 250 -1.36 -21.47 2.04
N ALA A 251 -2.02 -20.50 2.66
CA ALA A 251 -3.34 -20.67 3.26
C ALA A 251 -4.52 -20.58 2.26
N GLY A 252 -4.26 -20.41 0.97
CA GLY A 252 -5.29 -20.41 -0.08
C GLY A 252 -5.82 -19.03 -0.47
N PHE A 253 -5.23 -17.94 0.04
CA PHE A 253 -5.55 -16.58 -0.42
C PHE A 253 -4.94 -16.38 -1.82
N ARG A 254 -5.74 -15.86 -2.76
CA ARG A 254 -5.31 -15.60 -4.15
C ARG A 254 -5.60 -14.17 -4.62
N ASP A 255 -6.30 -13.38 -3.81
CA ASP A 255 -6.70 -12.00 -4.12
C ASP A 255 -5.54 -11.00 -3.96
N VAL A 256 -4.37 -11.30 -4.56
CA VAL A 256 -3.16 -10.46 -4.50
C VAL A 256 -3.40 -9.10 -5.16
N ASN A 257 -4.26 -9.06 -6.18
CA ASN A 257 -4.71 -7.86 -6.86
C ASN A 257 -6.10 -7.40 -6.41
N GLY A 258 -6.65 -7.99 -5.33
CA GLY A 258 -7.97 -7.60 -4.82
C GLY A 258 -7.97 -6.15 -4.38
N ARG A 259 -9.10 -5.47 -4.52
CA ARG A 259 -9.20 -4.03 -4.25
C ARG A 259 -9.86 -3.73 -2.91
N ASP A 260 -9.32 -2.76 -2.18
CA ASP A 260 -9.94 -2.28 -0.93
C ASP A 260 -11.12 -1.31 -1.20
N SER A 261 -11.70 -0.75 -0.13
CA SER A 261 -12.78 0.24 -0.24
C SER A 261 -12.38 1.57 -0.91
N CYS A 262 -11.09 1.85 -0.97
CA CYS A 262 -10.52 2.99 -1.71
C CYS A 262 -10.14 2.58 -3.15
N ASN A 263 -10.51 1.35 -3.55
CA ASN A 263 -10.22 0.79 -4.86
C ASN A 263 -8.71 0.62 -5.15
N MET A 264 -7.90 0.55 -4.09
CA MET A 264 -6.45 0.34 -4.14
C MET A 264 -6.15 -1.15 -4.11
N THR A 265 -5.09 -1.61 -4.80
CA THR A 265 -4.55 -2.97 -4.62
C THR A 265 -3.47 -2.97 -3.53
N PRO A 266 -3.12 -4.15 -2.96
CA PRO A 266 -2.05 -4.29 -1.98
C PRO A 266 -0.73 -3.67 -2.42
N LEU A 267 -0.40 -3.82 -3.70
CA LEU A 267 0.83 -3.29 -4.27
C LEU A 267 0.83 -1.75 -4.32
N MET A 268 -0.34 -1.12 -4.51
CA MET A 268 -0.51 0.34 -4.42
C MET A 268 -0.44 0.83 -2.97
N CYS A 269 -0.81 -0.01 -2.00
CA CYS A 269 -0.71 0.32 -0.57
C CYS A 269 0.67 0.02 0.03
N CYS A 270 1.54 -0.66 -0.72
CA CYS A 270 2.86 -1.10 -0.27
C CYS A 270 3.78 0.08 0.10
N PRO A 271 4.46 0.04 1.26
CA PRO A 271 5.58 0.93 1.58
C PRO A 271 6.68 0.83 0.54
N ILE A 272 7.43 1.92 0.37
CA ILE A 272 8.45 2.01 -0.67
C ILE A 272 9.67 1.14 -0.35
N GLU A 273 9.95 0.96 0.93
CA GLU A 273 11.05 0.17 1.49
C GLU A 273 10.88 -1.33 1.22
N THR A 274 9.64 -1.80 1.11
CA THR A 274 9.30 -3.22 0.87
C THR A 274 8.80 -3.49 -0.54
N LEU A 275 8.61 -2.44 -1.34
CA LEU A 275 7.97 -2.50 -2.65
C LEU A 275 8.65 -3.47 -3.62
N LEU A 276 9.97 -3.38 -3.80
CA LEU A 276 10.67 -4.23 -4.77
C LEU A 276 10.58 -5.71 -4.41
N ARG A 277 10.74 -6.06 -3.13
CA ARG A 277 10.63 -7.44 -2.66
C ARG A 277 9.22 -7.98 -2.84
N PHE A 278 8.21 -7.13 -2.62
CA PHE A 278 6.83 -7.51 -2.85
C PHE A 278 6.51 -7.69 -4.34
N ILE A 279 7.02 -6.81 -5.21
CA ILE A 279 6.93 -6.94 -6.67
C ILE A 279 7.56 -8.26 -7.13
N ASP A 280 8.77 -8.58 -6.65
CA ASP A 280 9.45 -9.82 -7.01
C ASP A 280 8.66 -11.06 -6.60
N TRP A 281 8.09 -11.03 -5.39
CA TRP A 281 7.20 -12.08 -4.92
C TRP A 281 5.96 -12.23 -5.81
N CYS A 282 5.29 -11.13 -6.17
CA CYS A 282 4.16 -11.14 -7.09
C CYS A 282 4.54 -11.77 -8.44
N LEU A 283 5.67 -11.35 -9.03
CA LEU A 283 6.20 -11.92 -10.28
C LEU A 283 6.48 -13.43 -10.13
N GLY A 284 7.06 -13.85 -9.01
CA GLY A 284 7.33 -15.26 -8.70
C GLY A 284 6.06 -16.11 -8.57
N LYS A 285 4.92 -15.51 -8.23
CA LYS A 285 3.60 -16.17 -8.24
C LYS A 285 2.86 -16.06 -9.58
N GLY A 286 3.48 -15.46 -10.60
CA GLY A 286 2.91 -15.32 -11.94
C GLY A 286 1.95 -14.13 -12.12
N PHE A 287 1.95 -13.17 -11.18
CA PHE A 287 1.17 -11.94 -11.36
C PHE A 287 1.88 -11.00 -12.33
N ALA A 288 1.14 -10.51 -13.32
CA ALA A 288 1.60 -9.42 -14.16
C ALA A 288 1.60 -8.10 -13.36
N LEU A 289 2.64 -7.29 -13.53
CA LEU A 289 2.68 -5.92 -12.99
C LEU A 289 1.70 -4.99 -13.71
N ASN A 290 1.28 -5.41 -14.90
CA ASN A 290 0.36 -4.71 -15.75
C ASN A 290 -1.02 -5.20 -15.33
N LEU A 291 -1.58 -4.55 -14.32
CA LEU A 291 -3.03 -4.54 -14.20
C LEU A 291 -3.51 -3.90 -15.49
N ASP A 292 -4.05 -4.73 -16.37
CA ASP A 292 -4.49 -4.28 -17.68
C ASP A 292 -5.47 -3.13 -17.47
N ILE A 293 -5.08 -1.94 -17.94
CA ILE A 293 -5.91 -0.74 -17.86
C ILE A 293 -7.26 -1.03 -18.52
N GLU A 294 -7.33 -1.99 -19.45
CA GLU A 294 -8.57 -2.47 -20.05
C GLU A 294 -9.41 -3.37 -19.12
N GLN A 295 -8.82 -4.23 -18.29
CA GLN A 295 -9.58 -4.95 -17.24
C GLN A 295 -10.13 -3.99 -16.21
N ASP A 296 -9.35 -2.97 -15.85
CA ASP A 296 -9.81 -1.87 -15.01
C ASP A 296 -10.98 -1.14 -15.69
N ARG A 297 -10.84 -0.73 -16.97
CA ARG A 297 -11.91 -0.11 -17.77
C ARG A 297 -13.17 -0.98 -17.83
N ALA A 298 -13.05 -2.28 -18.09
CA ALA A 298 -14.18 -3.20 -18.19
C ALA A 298 -14.89 -3.39 -16.84
N TRP A 299 -14.12 -3.47 -15.74
CA TRP A 299 -14.67 -3.52 -14.40
C TRP A 299 -15.46 -2.25 -14.04
N TYR A 300 -14.96 -1.06 -14.39
CA TYR A 300 -15.69 0.20 -14.13
C TYR A 300 -16.91 0.36 -15.03
N SER A 301 -16.81 -0.05 -16.29
CA SER A 301 -17.93 0.04 -17.26
C SER A 301 -19.09 -0.86 -16.86
N GLY A 302 -18.80 -2.02 -16.24
CA GLY A 302 -19.80 -2.99 -15.79
C GLY A 302 -20.38 -2.71 -14.39
N ASN A 303 -19.72 -1.90 -13.57
CA ASN A 303 -20.12 -1.61 -12.17
C ASN A 303 -20.43 -0.12 -11.94
N ALA A 304 -20.72 0.65 -13.00
CA ALA A 304 -21.00 2.09 -12.91
C ALA A 304 -22.17 2.43 -11.98
N ASP A 305 -23.21 1.60 -11.94
CA ASP A 305 -24.35 1.73 -11.03
C ASP A 305 -23.99 1.39 -9.56
N GLU A 306 -22.90 0.66 -9.31
CA GLU A 306 -22.42 0.30 -7.97
C GLU A 306 -21.50 1.37 -7.34
N LEU A 307 -21.07 2.37 -8.13
CA LEU A 307 -20.21 3.48 -7.69
C LEU A 307 -21.00 4.68 -7.12
N ASP A 308 -22.30 4.52 -6.85
CA ASP A 308 -23.24 5.58 -6.42
C ASP A 308 -22.87 6.27 -5.07
N GLY A 309 -21.81 5.80 -4.38
CA GLY A 309 -21.21 6.46 -3.21
C GLY A 309 -19.95 7.29 -3.50
N LEU A 310 -19.34 7.14 -4.68
CA LEU A 310 -18.22 7.95 -5.15
C LEU A 310 -18.79 9.13 -5.95
N ARG A 311 -18.43 10.36 -5.55
CA ARG A 311 -19.01 11.56 -6.16
C ARG A 311 -18.75 11.57 -7.67
N PRO A 312 -19.76 11.90 -8.51
CA PRO A 312 -19.54 12.16 -9.93
C PRO A 312 -18.44 13.20 -10.10
N GLY A 313 -17.34 12.83 -10.77
CA GLY A 313 -16.22 13.72 -11.06
C GLY A 313 -14.97 13.56 -10.19
N GLN A 314 -14.85 12.54 -9.32
CA GLN A 314 -13.52 12.16 -8.82
C GLN A 314 -12.75 11.42 -9.94
N PRO A 315 -11.51 11.83 -10.28
CA PRO A 315 -10.69 11.13 -11.26
C PRO A 315 -10.54 9.68 -10.83
N LEU A 316 -10.74 8.75 -11.78
CA LEU A 316 -10.63 7.31 -11.55
C LEU A 316 -9.17 6.98 -11.20
N GLU A 317 -8.91 6.76 -9.91
CA GLU A 317 -7.59 6.53 -9.33
C GLU A 317 -7.13 5.09 -9.62
N THR A 318 -6.62 4.84 -10.82
CA THR A 318 -5.89 3.60 -11.11
C THR A 318 -4.42 3.80 -10.72
N GLU A 319 -4.11 3.64 -9.44
CA GLU A 319 -2.71 3.64 -8.96
C GLU A 319 -1.98 2.34 -9.37
N SER A 320 -1.74 2.09 -10.66
CA SER A 320 -0.94 0.93 -11.09
C SER A 320 0.43 0.82 -10.38
N VAL A 321 1.09 -0.35 -10.44
CA VAL A 321 2.48 -0.57 -9.97
C VAL A 321 3.41 0.54 -10.46
N TYR A 322 3.16 1.00 -11.68
CA TYR A 322 3.87 2.08 -12.32
C TYR A 322 3.75 3.43 -11.59
N CYS A 323 2.68 3.69 -10.85
CA CYS A 323 2.51 4.89 -10.03
C CYS A 323 3.47 4.91 -8.85
N LYS A 324 3.69 3.73 -8.24
CA LYS A 324 4.67 3.56 -7.19
C LYS A 324 6.09 3.62 -7.73
N ILE A 325 6.34 3.04 -8.90
CA ILE A 325 7.64 3.13 -9.59
C ILE A 325 7.94 4.56 -10.05
N TYR A 326 6.91 5.32 -10.43
CA TYR A 326 7.03 6.74 -10.68
C TYR A 326 7.35 7.52 -9.40
N ALA A 327 6.58 7.30 -8.33
CA ALA A 327 6.80 7.94 -7.05
C ALA A 327 8.20 7.64 -6.49
N LEU A 328 8.69 6.42 -6.70
CA LEU A 328 10.07 6.01 -6.45
C LEU A 328 11.06 6.94 -7.14
N GLY A 329 10.90 7.20 -8.44
CA GLY A 329 11.73 8.13 -9.18
C GLY A 329 11.66 9.55 -8.61
N SER A 330 10.46 10.05 -8.34
CA SER A 330 10.29 11.43 -7.84
C SER A 330 10.78 11.65 -6.40
N LEU A 331 10.73 10.63 -5.54
CA LEU A 331 11.12 10.71 -4.13
C LEU A 331 12.65 10.81 -3.94
N GLU A 332 13.45 10.41 -4.91
CA GLU A 332 14.91 10.56 -4.88
C GLU A 332 15.34 12.03 -4.64
N LYS A 333 14.53 12.98 -5.10
CA LYS A 333 14.77 14.41 -4.88
C LYS A 333 14.38 14.90 -3.50
N TYR A 334 13.34 14.32 -2.88
CA TYR A 334 12.86 14.72 -1.54
C TYR A 334 13.82 14.28 -0.43
N HIS A 335 14.48 13.12 -0.61
CA HIS A 335 15.41 12.58 0.38
C HIS A 335 16.84 13.14 0.34
N ARG A 336 17.18 14.03 -0.62
CA ARG A 336 18.48 14.74 -0.59
C ARG A 336 18.63 15.68 0.61
N SER A 337 17.55 16.12 1.24
CA SER A 337 17.65 16.82 2.53
C SER A 337 17.88 15.88 3.72
N ALA A 338 17.76 14.55 3.53
CA ALA A 338 17.82 13.52 4.58
C ALA A 338 19.07 12.61 4.51
N GLN A 339 20.16 13.08 3.89
CA GLN A 339 21.49 12.45 3.89
C GLN A 339 21.69 11.09 3.19
N LYS A 340 20.67 10.40 2.66
CA LYS A 340 20.86 9.25 1.74
C LYS A 340 19.78 9.17 0.65
N PRO A 341 20.14 9.28 -0.65
CA PRO A 341 19.24 9.02 -1.76
C PRO A 341 18.68 7.58 -1.71
N PHE A 342 17.42 7.41 -2.09
CA PHE A 342 16.80 6.08 -2.15
C PHE A 342 17.46 5.17 -3.21
N VAL A 343 17.95 5.73 -4.32
CA VAL A 343 18.77 4.98 -5.29
C VAL A 343 20.03 4.44 -4.61
N ASP A 344 20.71 5.24 -3.78
CA ASP A 344 21.86 4.77 -3.00
C ASP A 344 21.46 3.64 -2.03
N MET A 345 20.24 3.67 -1.48
CA MET A 345 19.72 2.57 -0.66
C MET A 345 19.45 1.29 -1.48
N LEU A 346 18.85 1.42 -2.68
CA LEU A 346 18.65 0.29 -3.59
C LEU A 346 19.97 -0.32 -4.08
N VAL A 347 20.95 0.53 -4.37
CA VAL A 347 22.25 0.14 -4.91
C VAL A 347 23.17 -0.43 -3.83
N SER A 348 23.13 0.14 -2.62
CA SER A 348 23.97 -0.32 -1.49
C SER A 348 23.46 -1.59 -0.80
N CYS A 349 22.20 -1.97 -1.05
CA CYS A 349 21.64 -3.19 -0.49
C CYS A 349 21.94 -4.39 -1.39
N GLU A 350 22.89 -5.24 -0.98
CA GLU A 350 23.27 -6.46 -1.72
C GLU A 350 22.08 -7.40 -2.00
N THR A 351 21.05 -7.38 -1.14
CA THR A 351 19.86 -8.23 -1.32
C THR A 351 18.85 -7.66 -2.32
N ASP A 352 18.73 -6.33 -2.41
CA ASP A 352 17.69 -5.70 -3.24
C ASP A 352 18.18 -5.37 -4.65
N ARG A 353 19.50 -5.27 -4.85
CA ARG A 353 20.10 -5.01 -6.17
C ARG A 353 19.71 -6.03 -7.24
N PRO A 354 19.80 -7.37 -7.03
CA PRO A 354 19.38 -8.34 -8.04
C PRO A 354 17.88 -8.29 -8.34
N ILE A 355 17.07 -7.93 -7.35
CA ILE A 355 15.62 -7.78 -7.50
C ILE A 355 15.30 -6.56 -8.37
N ALA A 356 15.92 -5.41 -8.07
CA ALA A 356 15.80 -4.21 -8.87
C ALA A 356 16.20 -4.48 -10.34
N GLN A 357 17.33 -5.15 -10.55
CA GLN A 357 17.77 -5.58 -11.89
C GLN A 357 16.70 -6.41 -12.58
N LYS A 358 16.19 -7.46 -11.93
CA LYS A 358 15.14 -8.31 -12.49
C LYS A 358 13.88 -7.51 -12.87
N ILE A 359 13.43 -6.58 -12.02
CA ILE A 359 12.19 -5.80 -12.23
C ILE A 359 12.34 -4.77 -13.35
N PHE A 360 13.50 -4.11 -13.45
CA PHE A 360 13.77 -3.11 -14.47
C PHE A 360 14.23 -3.72 -15.80
N MET A 361 14.73 -4.96 -15.78
CA MET A 361 15.12 -5.69 -17.00
C MET A 361 13.99 -6.54 -17.56
N ALA A 362 13.13 -7.10 -16.69
CA ALA A 362 11.84 -7.61 -17.14
C ALA A 362 11.12 -6.42 -17.77
N SER A 363 10.86 -6.49 -19.08
CA SER A 363 10.27 -5.41 -19.85
C SER A 363 8.78 -5.68 -20.12
N PRO A 364 7.91 -5.87 -19.10
CA PRO A 364 6.48 -5.88 -19.37
C PRO A 364 6.09 -4.45 -19.77
N THR A 365 5.63 -4.31 -21.00
CA THR A 365 5.10 -3.06 -21.52
C THR A 365 3.60 -3.01 -21.26
N ASP A 366 3.11 -1.86 -20.80
CA ASP A 366 1.67 -1.62 -20.76
C ASP A 366 1.08 -1.52 -22.18
N SER A 367 -0.24 -1.45 -22.29
CA SER A 367 -0.93 -1.30 -23.59
C SER A 367 -0.91 0.15 -24.11
N CYS A 368 0.00 0.99 -23.61
CA CYS A 368 0.11 2.38 -24.02
C CYS A 368 0.61 2.52 -25.46
N ILE A 369 0.04 3.49 -26.18
CA ILE A 369 0.44 3.84 -27.55
C ILE A 369 1.15 5.20 -27.66
N CYS A 370 1.59 5.79 -26.54
CA CYS A 370 2.29 7.07 -26.55
C CYS A 370 3.64 6.95 -27.26
N ALA A 371 3.99 7.94 -28.08
CA ALA A 371 5.26 7.94 -28.82
C ALA A 371 6.52 8.01 -27.94
N CYS A 372 6.38 8.26 -26.64
CA CYS A 372 7.48 8.20 -25.67
C CYS A 372 8.05 6.78 -25.49
N SER A 373 7.34 5.75 -25.95
CA SER A 373 7.82 4.37 -26.04
C SER A 373 7.38 3.72 -27.36
N ILE A 374 8.09 2.69 -27.81
CA ILE A 374 7.79 2.00 -29.07
C ILE A 374 6.64 1.00 -28.90
N SER A 375 6.60 0.29 -27.77
CA SER A 375 5.72 -0.87 -27.55
C SER A 375 4.96 -0.83 -26.23
N GLY A 376 4.79 0.39 -25.69
CA GLY A 376 4.19 0.62 -24.37
C GLY A 376 5.22 1.02 -23.31
N CYS A 377 4.78 1.71 -22.28
CA CYS A 377 5.64 2.14 -21.18
C CYS A 377 6.04 0.94 -20.31
N THR A 378 7.31 0.88 -19.95
CA THR A 378 7.89 -0.13 -19.05
C THR A 378 8.04 0.41 -17.63
N THR A 379 8.42 -0.46 -16.71
CA THR A 379 8.80 -0.06 -15.34
C THR A 379 9.92 0.99 -15.37
N ARG A 380 10.86 0.86 -16.32
CA ARG A 380 11.92 1.85 -16.56
C ARG A 380 11.38 3.19 -17.02
N THR A 381 10.48 3.20 -18.01
CA THR A 381 9.90 4.46 -18.51
C THR A 381 9.24 5.24 -17.37
N PHE A 382 8.52 4.57 -16.46
CA PHE A 382 7.89 5.23 -15.33
C PHE A 382 8.88 5.70 -14.27
N LEU A 383 9.93 4.94 -13.99
CA LEU A 383 11.00 5.37 -13.11
C LEU A 383 11.64 6.66 -13.63
N PHE A 384 11.96 6.69 -14.93
CA PHE A 384 12.59 7.83 -15.60
C PHE A 384 11.68 9.07 -15.63
N LYS A 385 10.40 8.90 -15.95
CA LYS A 385 9.40 9.99 -15.82
C LYS A 385 9.37 10.55 -14.41
N GLY A 386 9.49 9.70 -13.39
CA GLY A 386 9.53 10.10 -11.99
C GLY A 386 10.70 11.02 -11.67
N PHE A 387 11.87 10.75 -12.26
CA PHE A 387 13.06 11.62 -12.12
C PHE A 387 12.87 12.98 -12.78
N ASN A 388 12.14 13.04 -13.91
CA ASN A 388 11.98 14.24 -14.71
C ASN A 388 10.82 15.16 -14.27
N ASP A 389 9.84 14.66 -13.52
CA ASP A 389 8.69 15.47 -13.09
C ASP A 389 9.02 16.42 -11.91
N LEU A 390 9.11 17.71 -12.26
CA LEU A 390 9.32 18.82 -11.33
C LEU A 390 8.18 19.84 -11.44
N ARG A 391 7.08 19.53 -10.74
CA ARG A 391 6.07 20.49 -10.25
C ARG A 391 5.44 21.40 -11.31
N GLY A 392 4.79 20.83 -12.34
CA GLY A 392 3.72 21.53 -13.07
C GLY A 392 4.06 22.94 -13.58
N ARG A 393 5.35 23.21 -13.80
CA ARG A 393 5.85 24.34 -14.57
C ARG A 393 6.64 23.74 -15.72
N PRO A 394 6.56 24.30 -16.93
CA PRO A 394 7.59 24.10 -17.93
C PRO A 394 8.87 24.75 -17.40
N CYS A 395 9.59 24.07 -16.50
CA CYS A 395 10.73 24.63 -15.80
C CYS A 395 12.00 23.96 -16.32
N SER A 396 12.68 24.69 -17.19
CA SER A 396 14.14 24.81 -17.26
C SER A 396 14.93 23.58 -16.80
N GLY A 397 15.05 22.60 -17.69
CA GLY A 397 16.26 21.86 -18.13
C GLY A 397 17.39 21.43 -17.18
N TYR A 398 17.44 21.79 -15.90
CA TYR A 398 18.65 21.60 -15.09
C TYR A 398 18.31 21.14 -13.68
N LEU A 399 17.91 19.87 -13.55
CA LEU A 399 18.21 18.96 -12.43
C LEU A 399 17.60 17.56 -12.69
N THR A 400 18.35 16.55 -13.13
CA THR A 400 19.69 16.57 -13.74
C THR A 400 19.94 15.26 -14.48
N THR A 401 20.43 15.34 -15.72
CA THR A 401 21.23 14.31 -16.40
C THR A 401 22.17 13.57 -15.43
N ARG A 402 22.76 14.28 -14.45
CA ARG A 402 23.58 13.76 -13.35
C ARG A 402 22.98 12.62 -12.51
N ASP A 403 21.69 12.65 -12.20
CA ASP A 403 21.07 11.63 -11.33
C ASP A 403 20.83 10.34 -12.11
N MET A 404 20.45 10.51 -13.37
CA MET A 404 20.41 9.46 -14.36
C MET A 404 21.80 8.91 -14.65
N ILE A 405 22.81 9.77 -14.81
CA ILE A 405 24.22 9.38 -14.95
C ILE A 405 24.60 8.49 -13.76
N LYS A 406 24.28 8.93 -12.54
CA LYS A 406 24.56 8.15 -11.33
C LYS A 406 23.83 6.81 -11.34
N PHE A 407 22.54 6.78 -11.70
CA PHE A 407 21.80 5.53 -11.86
C PHE A 407 22.46 4.61 -12.91
N TYR A 408 22.83 5.14 -14.08
CA TYR A 408 23.51 4.37 -15.13
C TYR A 408 24.88 3.86 -14.67
N SER A 409 25.68 4.65 -13.95
CA SER A 409 26.98 4.26 -13.41
C SER A 409 26.85 3.21 -12.29
N ASP A 410 25.87 3.37 -11.39
CA ASP A 410 25.63 2.43 -10.29
C ASP A 410 25.08 1.07 -10.79
N PHE A 411 24.47 1.08 -11.96
CA PHE A 411 23.95 -0.12 -12.64
C PHE A 411 24.76 -0.48 -13.89
N GLU A 412 25.96 0.05 -14.12
CA GLU A 412 26.72 -0.06 -15.38
C GLU A 412 26.90 -1.50 -15.88
N ASP A 413 27.21 -2.44 -14.97
CA ASP A 413 27.33 -3.88 -15.27
C ASP A 413 26.02 -4.52 -15.77
N VAL A 414 24.88 -3.94 -15.41
CA VAL A 414 23.51 -4.37 -15.75
C VAL A 414 23.00 -3.58 -16.97
N CYS A 415 23.38 -2.30 -17.02
CA CYS A 415 22.95 -1.30 -17.97
C CYS A 415 23.63 -1.42 -19.33
N SER A 416 24.68 -2.23 -19.45
CA SER A 416 25.25 -2.64 -20.74
C SER A 416 24.21 -3.25 -21.69
N SER A 417 23.06 -3.69 -21.16
CA SER A 417 21.90 -4.21 -21.91
C SER A 417 20.62 -3.39 -21.77
N LEU A 418 20.67 -2.22 -21.11
CA LEU A 418 19.56 -1.27 -21.20
C LEU A 418 19.49 -0.76 -22.64
N ASP A 419 18.31 -0.79 -23.24
CA ASP A 419 18.07 -0.10 -24.51
C ASP A 419 18.27 1.40 -24.28
N ALA A 420 19.50 1.88 -24.50
CA ALA A 420 19.82 3.30 -24.59
C ALA A 420 18.82 4.03 -25.48
N ALA A 421 18.32 3.35 -26.51
CA ALA A 421 17.22 3.78 -27.37
C ALA A 421 15.93 4.14 -26.61
N GLU A 422 15.49 3.33 -25.63
CA GLU A 422 14.27 3.63 -24.85
C GLU A 422 14.45 4.92 -24.03
N TYR A 423 15.60 5.07 -23.39
CA TYR A 423 15.90 6.25 -22.59
C TYR A 423 16.07 7.50 -23.45
N LEU A 424 16.89 7.42 -24.51
CA LEU A 424 17.08 8.50 -25.48
C LEU A 424 15.74 8.93 -26.10
N ARG A 425 14.86 7.97 -26.41
CA ARG A 425 13.50 8.24 -26.88
C ARG A 425 12.70 9.04 -25.87
N LEU A 426 12.67 8.62 -24.61
CA LEU A 426 11.91 9.33 -23.58
C LEU A 426 12.44 10.76 -23.35
N ILE A 427 13.75 10.93 -23.15
CA ILE A 427 14.30 12.27 -22.88
C ILE A 427 14.22 13.19 -24.10
N THR A 428 14.35 12.66 -25.32
CA THR A 428 14.18 13.44 -26.55
C THR A 428 12.71 13.83 -26.72
N PHE A 429 11.79 12.91 -26.46
CA PHE A 429 10.35 13.16 -26.47
C PHE A 429 9.98 14.31 -25.52
N GLU A 430 10.46 14.24 -24.28
CA GLU A 430 10.21 15.29 -23.27
C GLU A 430 10.91 16.61 -23.63
N ARG A 431 12.12 16.56 -24.19
CA ARG A 431 12.89 17.76 -24.56
C ARG A 431 12.29 18.49 -25.77
N LEU A 432 11.62 17.78 -26.68
CA LEU A 432 10.82 18.36 -27.76
C LEU A 432 9.48 18.94 -27.27
N GLY A 433 9.10 18.69 -26.02
CA GLY A 433 7.84 19.20 -25.45
C GLY A 433 6.60 18.44 -25.90
N LEU A 434 6.76 17.22 -26.44
CA LEU A 434 5.66 16.39 -26.91
C LEU A 434 4.70 15.98 -25.78
N THR A 435 3.43 15.86 -26.13
CA THR A 435 2.35 15.58 -25.19
C THR A 435 2.29 14.10 -24.86
N HIS A 436 2.67 13.72 -23.63
CA HIS A 436 2.42 12.37 -23.15
C HIS A 436 0.94 11.99 -23.25
N THR A 437 0.59 11.03 -24.11
CA THR A 437 -0.75 10.42 -24.19
C THR A 437 -0.85 9.14 -23.36
N CYS A 438 0.27 8.71 -22.77
CA CYS A 438 0.36 7.63 -21.80
C CYS A 438 -0.23 8.02 -20.45
N CYS A 439 -0.28 7.06 -19.54
CA CYS A 439 -0.50 7.25 -18.10
C CYS A 439 0.25 8.50 -17.60
N ARG A 440 -0.45 9.62 -17.40
CA ARG A 440 0.10 10.87 -16.88
C ARG A 440 -0.06 10.88 -15.36
N PRO A 441 1.03 10.70 -14.60
CA PRO A 441 1.02 10.97 -13.18
C PRO A 441 0.84 12.48 -12.99
N HIS A 442 -0.32 12.86 -12.46
CA HIS A 442 -0.59 14.19 -11.96
C HIS A 442 -0.43 14.17 -10.44
N TRP A 443 0.46 15.02 -9.91
CA TRP A 443 0.43 15.30 -8.47
C TRP A 443 -0.88 16.00 -8.16
N ALA A 444 -1.79 15.27 -7.53
CA ALA A 444 -2.95 15.87 -6.93
C ALA A 444 -2.45 16.84 -5.85
N ARG A 445 -2.27 18.11 -6.22
CA ARG A 445 -2.39 19.18 -5.23
C ARG A 445 -3.79 19.02 -4.68
N HIS A 446 -3.92 18.32 -3.56
CA HIS A 446 -5.13 18.38 -2.75
C HIS A 446 -5.36 19.87 -2.47
N SER A 447 -6.20 20.50 -3.29
CA SER A 447 -6.95 21.66 -2.84
C SER A 447 -7.63 21.20 -1.55
N GLN A 448 -7.57 22.03 -0.52
CA GLN A 448 -7.88 21.73 0.88
C GLN A 448 -9.34 21.29 1.16
N LYS A 449 -10.08 20.70 0.19
CA LYS A 449 -11.52 20.48 0.27
C LYS A 449 -12.03 19.05 0.00
N SER A 450 -11.22 18.09 -0.46
CA SER A 450 -11.64 16.67 -0.49
C SER A 450 -11.20 15.92 0.77
N HIS A 451 -11.97 16.10 1.84
CA HIS A 451 -11.73 15.56 3.18
C HIS A 451 -12.00 14.04 3.35
N ILE A 452 -11.88 13.21 2.31
CA ILE A 452 -12.17 11.76 2.44
C ILE A 452 -11.07 10.92 1.80
N CYS A 453 -9.83 11.13 2.24
CA CYS A 453 -8.81 10.08 2.36
C CYS A 453 -8.07 10.36 3.67
N ILE A 454 -8.68 9.88 4.76
CA ILE A 454 -8.23 10.07 6.15
C ILE A 454 -6.99 9.18 6.34
N GLY A 455 -5.78 9.67 6.60
CA GLY A 455 -5.41 10.95 7.18
C GLY A 455 -3.91 11.24 7.13
N ARG A 456 -3.52 12.21 7.97
CA ARG A 456 -2.25 12.94 7.98
C ARG A 456 -1.02 12.08 8.30
N GLU A 457 -0.51 11.38 7.31
CA GLU A 457 0.80 11.72 6.75
C GLU A 457 0.49 12.26 5.36
N GLN A 458 1.23 13.26 4.87
CA GLN A 458 1.09 13.70 3.48
C GLN A 458 1.57 12.58 2.57
N ARG A 459 0.76 11.55 2.38
CA ARG A 459 0.92 10.63 1.25
C ARG A 459 0.64 11.48 0.04
N ASN A 460 1.70 11.94 -0.59
CA ASN A 460 1.65 12.42 -1.94
C ASN A 460 1.24 11.23 -2.82
N THR A 461 -0.06 11.00 -2.94
CA THR A 461 -0.60 10.02 -3.87
C THR A 461 -0.44 10.60 -5.27
N VAL A 462 0.27 9.86 -6.10
CA VAL A 462 0.46 10.20 -7.50
C VAL A 462 -0.82 9.75 -8.22
N GLN A 463 -1.73 10.68 -8.48
CA GLN A 463 -2.95 10.40 -9.20
C GLN A 463 -2.65 10.32 -10.69
N PHE A 464 -3.31 9.43 -11.41
CA PHE A 464 -3.21 9.41 -12.87
C PHE A 464 -4.38 10.17 -13.48
N SER A 465 -4.09 11.00 -14.48
CA SER A 465 -5.14 11.60 -15.30
C SER A 465 -5.99 10.48 -15.94
N ARG A 466 -7.28 10.78 -16.17
CA ARG A 466 -8.18 9.88 -16.90
C ARG A 466 -7.49 9.37 -18.17
N PRO A 467 -7.55 8.06 -18.47
CA PRO A 467 -7.04 7.52 -19.72
C PRO A 467 -7.67 8.26 -20.90
N MET A 468 -6.81 8.83 -21.73
CA MET A 468 -7.20 9.54 -22.94
C MET A 468 -7.94 8.57 -23.89
N SER A 469 -8.97 9.07 -24.56
CA SER A 469 -9.69 8.31 -25.59
C SER A 469 -8.82 8.18 -26.86
N LEU A 470 -9.05 7.14 -27.67
CA LEU A 470 -8.31 6.98 -28.92
C LEU A 470 -8.43 8.21 -29.84
N SER A 471 -9.61 8.84 -29.88
CA SER A 471 -9.84 10.06 -30.66
C SER A 471 -9.01 11.25 -30.17
N GLU A 472 -8.91 11.46 -28.86
CA GLU A 472 -8.05 12.52 -28.29
C GLU A 472 -6.56 12.23 -28.56
N ILE A 473 -6.15 10.95 -28.53
CA ILE A 473 -4.78 10.55 -28.86
C ILE A 473 -4.47 10.81 -30.34
N GLU A 474 -5.42 10.51 -31.23
CA GLU A 474 -5.30 10.77 -32.68
C GLU A 474 -5.21 12.27 -32.96
N GLU A 475 -6.04 13.09 -32.32
CA GLU A 475 -6.00 14.56 -32.43
C GLU A 475 -4.62 15.12 -32.03
N ILE A 476 -4.10 14.71 -30.87
CA ILE A 476 -2.76 15.14 -30.42
C ILE A 476 -1.66 14.68 -31.39
N ARG A 477 -1.76 13.45 -31.92
CA ARG A 477 -0.77 12.94 -32.88
C ARG A 477 -0.78 13.70 -34.20
N ASP A 478 -1.95 14.12 -34.65
CA ASP A 478 -2.10 14.91 -35.87
C ASP A 478 -1.57 16.34 -35.65
N GLU A 479 -1.84 16.94 -34.49
CA GLU A 479 -1.30 18.26 -34.10
C GLU A 479 0.23 18.25 -33.96
N GLU A 480 0.80 17.18 -33.37
CA GLU A 480 2.23 17.04 -33.10
C GLU A 480 2.98 16.26 -34.20
N LEU A 481 2.39 16.04 -35.38
CA LEU A 481 2.95 15.16 -36.42
C LEU A 481 4.37 15.55 -36.85
N ALA A 482 4.64 16.85 -36.99
CA ALA A 482 5.96 17.37 -37.39
C ALA A 482 7.02 17.07 -36.31
N ASP A 483 6.69 17.29 -35.04
CA ASP A 483 7.60 17.01 -33.92
C ASP A 483 7.79 15.51 -33.69
N LEU A 484 6.77 14.69 -33.97
CA LEU A 484 6.87 13.23 -33.97
C LEU A 484 7.80 12.70 -35.08
N GLN A 485 7.76 13.31 -36.27
CA GLN A 485 8.72 13.01 -37.33
C GLN A 485 10.14 13.42 -36.91
N LYS A 486 10.28 14.60 -36.32
CA LYS A 486 11.57 15.08 -35.80
C LYS A 486 12.14 14.16 -34.72
N LEU A 487 11.29 13.67 -33.81
CA LEU A 487 11.67 12.67 -32.82
C LEU A 487 12.23 11.40 -33.48
N ALA A 488 11.56 10.89 -34.51
CA ALA A 488 12.02 9.69 -35.22
C ALA A 488 13.38 9.92 -35.92
N GLU A 489 13.57 11.07 -36.57
CA GLU A 489 14.84 11.44 -37.21
C GLU A 489 15.99 11.56 -36.21
N LEU A 490 15.76 12.25 -35.08
CA LEU A 490 16.76 12.44 -34.04
C LEU A 490 17.15 11.12 -33.39
N LEU A 491 16.21 10.18 -33.21
CA LEU A 491 16.54 8.89 -32.63
C LEU A 491 17.40 8.04 -33.56
N VAL A 492 17.17 8.08 -34.87
CA VAL A 492 18.08 7.45 -35.84
C VAL A 492 19.48 8.08 -35.77
N GLU A 493 19.57 9.41 -35.65
CA GLU A 493 20.83 10.13 -35.47
C GLU A 493 21.55 9.68 -34.17
N PHE A 494 20.82 9.67 -33.05
CA PHE A 494 21.38 9.34 -31.74
C PHE A 494 21.79 7.88 -31.63
N GLU A 495 21.00 6.94 -32.14
CA GLU A 495 21.37 5.52 -32.16
C GLU A 495 22.65 5.29 -32.96
N ALA A 496 22.79 5.93 -34.13
CA ALA A 496 24.02 5.87 -34.92
C ALA A 496 25.23 6.48 -34.17
N LYS A 497 25.03 7.61 -33.49
CA LYS A 497 26.09 8.30 -32.75
C LYS A 497 26.51 7.62 -31.46
N VAL A 498 25.60 6.89 -30.80
CA VAL A 498 25.95 6.03 -29.66
C VAL A 498 26.96 4.96 -30.11
N VAL A 499 26.73 4.34 -31.26
CA VAL A 499 27.64 3.33 -31.83
C VAL A 499 28.94 3.95 -32.33
N GLU A 500 28.88 5.12 -32.96
CA GLU A 500 30.07 5.80 -33.51
C GLU A 500 31.03 6.30 -32.42
N LEU A 501 30.50 6.91 -31.36
CA LEU A 501 31.31 7.53 -30.32
C LEU A 501 31.75 6.53 -29.25
N ASP A 502 31.05 5.40 -29.11
CA ASP A 502 31.31 4.33 -28.13
C ASP A 502 31.52 4.88 -26.71
N LEU A 503 30.73 5.90 -26.38
CA LEU A 503 30.76 6.51 -25.06
C LEU A 503 29.76 5.81 -24.14
N PRO A 504 30.07 5.70 -22.84
CA PRO A 504 29.05 5.41 -21.84
C PRO A 504 27.88 6.38 -22.00
N ILE A 505 26.64 5.87 -21.89
CA ILE A 505 25.42 6.69 -22.03
C ILE A 505 25.46 8.00 -21.24
N PRO A 506 25.95 8.03 -19.98
CA PRO A 506 26.25 9.26 -19.26
C PRO A 506 27.02 10.34 -20.03
N ASP A 507 28.14 9.92 -20.63
CA ASP A 507 29.05 10.78 -21.36
C ASP A 507 28.46 11.16 -22.72
N PHE A 508 27.79 10.23 -23.39
CA PHE A 508 27.06 10.52 -24.63
C PHE A 508 26.02 11.62 -24.43
N ILE A 509 25.25 11.56 -23.32
CA ILE A 509 24.20 12.56 -23.07
C ILE A 509 24.81 13.95 -22.90
N SER A 510 25.83 14.06 -22.06
CA SER A 510 26.46 15.34 -21.73
C SER A 510 27.32 15.92 -22.87
N GLN A 511 27.99 15.06 -23.64
CA GLN A 511 28.94 15.50 -24.67
C GLN A 511 28.31 15.66 -26.06
N TYR A 512 27.26 14.89 -26.39
CA TYR A 512 26.64 14.91 -27.72
C TYR A 512 25.15 15.29 -27.68
N TRP A 513 24.33 14.52 -26.96
CA TRP A 513 22.87 14.70 -27.00
C TRP A 513 22.43 16.09 -26.53
N GLU A 514 22.94 16.58 -25.40
CA GLU A 514 22.53 17.87 -24.82
C GLU A 514 22.89 19.06 -25.74
N PRO A 515 24.14 19.20 -26.22
CA PRO A 515 24.47 20.23 -27.23
C PRO A 515 23.63 20.11 -28.50
N ARG A 516 23.38 18.88 -28.97
CA ARG A 516 22.60 18.66 -30.19
C ARG A 516 21.13 19.05 -30.02
N MET A 517 20.51 18.70 -28.89
CA MET A 517 19.14 19.10 -28.60
C MET A 517 19.00 20.62 -28.45
N GLU A 518 20.00 21.29 -27.89
CA GLU A 518 20.00 22.76 -27.81
C GLU A 518 20.01 23.39 -29.21
N GLN A 519 20.79 22.85 -30.14
CA GLN A 519 20.76 23.29 -31.54
C GLN A 519 19.39 23.06 -32.19
N VAL A 520 18.78 21.88 -31.99
CA VAL A 520 17.45 21.57 -32.54
C VAL A 520 16.39 22.55 -32.05
N LEU A 521 16.40 22.87 -30.74
CA LEU A 521 15.45 23.81 -30.17
C LEU A 521 15.66 25.23 -30.72
N GLN A 522 16.91 25.65 -30.94
CA GLN A 522 17.23 26.93 -31.59
C GLN A 522 16.80 26.99 -33.06
N GLU A 523 16.94 25.88 -33.81
CA GLU A 523 16.45 25.76 -35.20
C GLU A 523 14.92 25.93 -35.27
N ASN A 524 14.20 25.32 -34.32
CA ASN A 524 12.75 25.41 -34.24
C ASN A 524 12.28 26.83 -33.86
N GLU A 525 12.93 27.48 -32.88
CA GLU A 525 12.63 28.87 -32.51
C GLU A 525 12.93 29.86 -33.65
N GLY A 526 13.96 29.59 -34.46
CA GLY A 526 14.32 30.40 -35.63
C GLY A 526 13.36 30.26 -36.82
N SER A 527 12.54 29.19 -36.86
CA SER A 527 11.58 28.92 -37.94
C SER A 527 10.23 29.64 -37.78
N LEU A 528 9.92 30.11 -36.57
CA LEU A 528 8.82 31.03 -36.32
C LEU A 528 9.23 32.42 -36.80
N ASP A 529 9.05 32.65 -38.10
CA ASP A 529 9.29 33.94 -38.71
C ASP A 529 8.54 35.02 -37.92
N LYS A 530 9.29 36.07 -37.54
CA LYS A 530 8.73 37.27 -36.90
C LYS A 530 7.64 37.90 -37.75
N GLU A 531 7.64 37.63 -39.05
CA GLU A 531 6.60 38.00 -40.00
C GLU A 531 5.30 37.21 -39.76
N THR A 532 5.35 35.88 -39.56
CA THR A 532 4.18 35.04 -39.21
C THR A 532 3.57 35.40 -37.85
N LEU A 533 4.40 35.71 -36.84
CA LEU A 533 3.93 36.17 -35.54
C LEU A 533 3.26 37.56 -35.61
N ARG A 534 3.69 38.41 -36.54
CA ARG A 534 3.04 39.70 -36.85
C ARG A 534 1.73 39.51 -37.62
N GLU A 535 1.66 38.56 -38.54
CA GLU A 535 0.44 38.22 -39.29
C GLU A 535 -0.64 37.61 -38.38
N LEU A 536 -0.26 36.86 -37.35
CA LEU A 536 -1.17 36.32 -36.32
C LEU A 536 -1.58 37.35 -35.25
N GLY A 537 -1.20 38.62 -35.39
CA GLY A 537 -1.61 39.71 -34.49
C GLY A 537 -0.98 39.67 -33.10
N MET A 538 0.07 38.86 -32.90
CA MET A 538 0.79 38.79 -31.63
C MET A 538 1.77 39.96 -31.52
N LYS A 539 1.58 40.81 -30.49
CA LYS A 539 2.50 41.91 -30.20
C LYS A 539 3.79 41.37 -29.59
N ILE A 540 4.87 41.41 -30.35
CA ILE A 540 6.23 41.18 -29.84
C ILE A 540 6.63 42.43 -29.05
N TYR A 541 6.65 42.33 -27.72
CA TYR A 541 7.19 43.40 -26.87
C TYR A 541 8.71 43.28 -26.84
N SER A 542 9.41 44.24 -27.45
CA SER A 542 10.86 44.38 -27.30
C SER A 542 11.17 44.75 -25.85
N SER A 543 11.94 43.92 -25.17
CA SER A 543 12.46 44.18 -23.82
C SER A 543 13.61 45.19 -23.87
N GLU A 544 13.34 46.41 -24.32
CA GLU A 544 14.24 47.55 -24.14
C GLU A 544 13.43 48.73 -23.60
N GLY A 545 13.67 49.06 -22.34
CA GLY A 545 13.21 50.29 -21.69
C GLY A 545 12.01 50.12 -20.76
N THR A 546 12.27 49.99 -19.46
CA THR A 546 12.25 51.14 -18.51
C THR A 546 12.64 50.65 -17.12
N ALA A 547 13.89 50.90 -16.75
CA ALA A 547 14.21 51.23 -15.38
C ALA A 547 13.68 52.66 -15.14
N ASP A 548 12.68 52.78 -14.28
CA ASP A 548 12.43 53.92 -13.37
C ASP A 548 10.98 53.83 -12.85
N LEU A 549 10.84 53.19 -11.68
CA LEU A 549 10.16 53.67 -10.45
C LEU A 549 10.05 52.55 -9.42
#